data_AF-A0A2E2AXV8-F1
#
_entry.id   AF-A0A2E2AXV8-F1
#
_cell.length_a   1.000
_cell.length_b   1.000
_cell.length_c   1.000
_cell.angle_alpha   90.00
_cell.angle_beta   90.00
_cell.angle_gamma   90.00
#
_symmetry.space_group_name_H-M   'P 1'
#
loop_
_entity.id
_entity.type
_entity.pdbx_description
1 polymer ?
#
loop_
_entity_poly.entity_id
_entity_poly.type
_entity_poly.pdbx_seq_one_letter_code
_entity_poly.pdbx_strand_id
1 'polypeptide(L)'
;MKYNIIVFIITFQTGLLGFSQSENVIIKEDLSLGTTSGIMVGGTWVKEGYQPGKGQNHILYELDEPIKEGYVEFEFKGMSQEEIPENGDHGFFAMYDGLGISEPIKYKNAFKQNHFRWNVHWRQNKNSLKSVVSCANASKDHTSEAVFKNSQRDWSEEPTGESFEWDKDQWYTMKIQWCNQSFTVFIDNEVKWQVTGPFDYAPNNQKIWLGSAPGYYHEGTGKYKYWSLLDSMVYKNFKLVSYDQPTKMDRGEVGAFKDKFVWTKTGQAFVPNFIMLDALSKDLSKITEDNLDDFIDEFIVDHGFTGIHFMVAGQWFHIGDKTVSKKDSIVDPETIDKVRLIVQKVYAAGGSVHFWVWGDHQRSQTSRSTVGGIMGKQERRLMDVIAKELGPLKGWTMSYGFDLFEWVKSEQLNEWHEYMWSKRGWNHLMGARSNTNEMMQISESMDYSSYEWHKPWYEELVSMIKDRPGKPSFSEDRYRIRHPSKYPIKDYDEEETRRGLWHHTMAGGVAAIWGNLDGDGVYENKEELKSFSIFWNENKRFRSDMRRDNQLTNGYCLRSSDQLFVYYKEDTDILNYTFDGEEKSVKAIDTQKPYKELAIGAREAGTYAFKAPYQSDWVLVVE
;
A
#
# COMPACT_ATOMS: atom_id res chain seq x y z
N MET A 1 -9.61 4.20 65.11
CA MET A 1 -10.25 5.13 64.16
C MET A 1 -9.25 5.40 63.03
N LYS A 2 -9.24 4.58 61.97
CA LYS A 2 -8.57 4.81 60.68
C LYS A 2 -9.31 3.98 59.64
N TYR A 3 -10.13 4.63 58.82
CA TYR A 3 -10.79 4.03 57.66
C TYR A 3 -9.82 4.13 56.48
N ASN A 4 -9.41 3.00 55.90
CA ASN A 4 -8.77 2.96 54.59
C ASN A 4 -9.86 2.73 53.55
N ILE A 5 -10.13 3.75 52.75
CA ILE A 5 -11.01 3.69 51.60
C ILE A 5 -10.21 3.08 50.46
N ILE A 6 -10.63 1.89 50.01
CA ILE A 6 -10.17 1.27 48.77
C ILE A 6 -11.01 1.89 47.64
N VAL A 7 -10.38 2.68 46.78
CA VAL A 7 -10.99 3.19 45.54
C VAL A 7 -10.75 2.16 44.45
N PHE A 8 -11.80 1.47 44.01
CA PHE A 8 -11.80 0.72 42.75
C PHE A 8 -11.95 1.72 41.60
N ILE A 9 -10.90 1.95 40.84
CA ILE A 9 -10.98 2.60 39.53
C ILE A 9 -11.33 1.49 38.53
N ILE A 10 -12.59 1.42 38.13
CA ILE A 10 -13.03 0.61 36.99
C ILE A 10 -12.86 1.50 35.75
N THR A 11 -11.72 1.37 35.07
CA THR A 11 -11.56 1.88 33.70
C THR A 11 -12.25 0.91 32.74
N PHE A 12 -13.40 1.31 32.21
CA PHE A 12 -13.95 0.71 30.99
C PHE A 12 -13.08 1.15 29.82
N GLN A 13 -12.16 0.28 29.39
CA GLN A 13 -11.49 0.40 28.11
C GLN A 13 -12.47 -0.07 27.03
N THR A 14 -13.16 0.85 26.37
CA THR A 14 -13.83 0.56 25.10
C THR A 14 -12.74 0.35 24.05
N GLY A 15 -12.58 -0.88 23.59
CA GLY A 15 -11.62 -1.27 22.59
C GLY A 15 -11.91 -0.63 21.24
N LEU A 16 -11.08 0.33 20.87
CA LEU A 16 -10.73 0.65 19.49
C LEU A 16 -9.21 0.57 19.44
N LEU A 17 -8.71 -0.56 18.92
CA LEU A 17 -7.29 -0.75 18.60
C LEU A 17 -6.95 0.21 17.45
N GLY A 18 -6.59 1.44 17.79
CA GLY A 18 -6.16 2.45 16.83
C GLY A 18 -4.74 2.16 16.37
N PHE A 19 -4.57 1.61 15.17
CA PHE A 19 -3.33 1.78 14.43
C PHE A 19 -3.09 3.28 14.24
N SER A 20 -1.96 3.79 14.72
CA SER A 20 -1.54 5.17 14.47
C SER A 20 -1.16 5.31 13.00
N GLN A 21 -2.13 5.64 12.14
CA GLN A 21 -1.86 6.09 10.77
C GLN A 21 -1.12 7.42 10.82
N SER A 22 -0.08 7.61 10.00
CA SER A 22 0.60 8.89 9.90
C SER A 22 -0.31 9.91 9.19
N GLU A 23 -0.38 11.11 9.77
CA GLU A 23 -1.20 12.21 9.27
C GLU A 23 -0.35 13.18 8.43
N ASN A 24 -0.77 13.47 7.22
CA ASN A 24 -0.20 14.54 6.39
C ASN A 24 -1.21 15.69 6.26
N VAL A 25 -0.83 16.88 6.74
CA VAL A 25 -1.69 18.06 6.74
C VAL A 25 -1.60 18.73 5.37
N ILE A 26 -2.70 18.68 4.61
CA ILE A 26 -2.81 19.23 3.25
C ILE A 26 -3.15 20.73 3.31
N ILE A 27 -4.14 21.09 4.13
CA ILE A 27 -4.56 22.48 4.35
C ILE A 27 -4.64 22.73 5.85
N LYS A 28 -4.15 23.90 6.28
CA LYS A 28 -4.31 24.39 7.66
C LYS A 28 -4.43 25.90 7.65
N GLU A 29 -5.60 26.41 7.99
CA GLU A 29 -5.95 27.83 7.88
C GLU A 29 -6.63 28.34 9.14
N ASP A 30 -6.14 29.48 9.64
CA ASP A 30 -6.85 30.26 10.63
C ASP A 30 -7.70 31.32 9.91
N LEU A 31 -8.97 31.00 9.70
CA LEU A 31 -9.92 31.88 9.01
C LEU A 31 -10.21 33.18 9.79
N SER A 32 -9.84 33.27 11.08
CA SER A 32 -9.96 34.53 11.83
C SER A 32 -9.00 35.62 11.36
N LEU A 33 -7.99 35.24 10.57
CA LEU A 33 -7.08 36.17 9.91
C LEU A 33 -7.69 36.86 8.67
N GLY A 34 -8.91 36.48 8.26
CA GLY A 34 -9.62 37.13 7.14
C GLY A 34 -9.11 36.71 5.76
N THR A 35 -8.48 35.53 5.66
CA THR A 35 -7.88 35.00 4.41
C THR A 35 -8.11 33.50 4.30
N THR A 36 -8.12 32.98 3.07
CA THR A 36 -8.16 31.55 2.75
C THR A 36 -7.48 31.29 1.40
N SER A 37 -6.94 30.09 1.20
CA SER A 37 -6.48 29.58 -0.10
C SER A 37 -7.64 29.09 -0.98
N GLY A 38 -8.81 28.82 -0.38
CA GLY A 38 -10.02 28.49 -1.13
C GLY A 38 -10.63 29.70 -1.85
N ILE A 39 -11.63 29.43 -2.67
CA ILE A 39 -12.40 30.44 -3.39
C ILE A 39 -13.60 30.83 -2.52
N MET A 40 -13.61 32.07 -2.01
CA MET A 40 -14.75 32.59 -1.25
C MET A 40 -15.93 32.91 -2.17
N VAL A 41 -16.99 32.11 -2.08
CA VAL A 41 -18.26 32.29 -2.80
C VAL A 41 -19.25 32.94 -1.85
N GLY A 42 -19.20 34.26 -1.75
CA GLY A 42 -20.06 35.05 -0.86
C GLY A 42 -19.71 34.94 0.64
N GLY A 43 -20.58 35.48 1.49
CA GLY A 43 -20.33 35.65 2.92
C GLY A 43 -19.43 36.86 3.23
N THR A 44 -19.00 36.99 4.48
CA THR A 44 -18.17 38.10 4.96
C THR A 44 -17.14 37.64 5.98
N TRP A 45 -16.01 38.34 6.03
CA TRP A 45 -15.04 38.19 7.11
C TRP A 45 -15.48 39.01 8.32
N VAL A 46 -15.53 38.37 9.48
CA VAL A 46 -15.67 39.02 10.78
C VAL A 46 -14.42 38.79 11.61
N LYS A 47 -14.27 39.54 12.71
CA LYS A 47 -13.13 39.41 13.63
C LYS A 47 -12.89 37.96 14.09
N GLU A 48 -13.96 37.17 14.17
CA GLU A 48 -13.91 35.80 14.69
C GLU A 48 -13.69 34.72 13.60
N GLY A 49 -13.80 35.05 12.31
CA GLY A 49 -13.70 34.06 11.23
C GLY A 49 -14.52 34.37 9.99
N TYR A 50 -14.76 33.33 9.19
CA TYR A 50 -15.64 33.38 8.02
C TYR A 50 -17.11 33.27 8.44
N GLN A 51 -17.95 34.21 8.01
CA GLN A 51 -19.39 34.22 8.26
C GLN A 51 -20.14 34.06 6.93
N PRO A 52 -20.72 32.88 6.62
CA PRO A 52 -21.43 32.68 5.35
C PRO A 52 -22.72 33.52 5.27
N GLY A 53 -23.42 33.75 6.39
CA GLY A 53 -24.77 34.31 6.37
C GLY A 53 -25.79 33.35 5.74
N LYS A 54 -27.02 33.80 5.54
CA LYS A 54 -28.07 32.98 4.90
C LYS A 54 -27.84 32.72 3.41
N GLY A 55 -28.06 31.48 2.98
CA GLY A 55 -28.02 31.08 1.57
C GLY A 55 -26.99 29.98 1.28
N GLN A 56 -26.36 30.07 0.11
CA GLN A 56 -25.36 29.11 -0.38
C GLN A 56 -23.94 29.68 -0.35
N ASN A 57 -23.69 30.63 0.55
CA ASN A 57 -22.36 31.21 0.69
C ASN A 57 -21.42 30.15 1.30
N HIS A 58 -20.22 30.03 0.77
CA HIS A 58 -19.22 29.06 1.22
C HIS A 58 -17.80 29.48 0.83
N ILE A 59 -16.81 28.80 1.39
CA ILE A 59 -15.46 28.71 0.82
C ILE A 59 -15.38 27.39 0.04
N LEU A 60 -14.99 27.47 -1.23
CA LEU A 60 -14.77 26.32 -2.11
C LEU A 60 -13.27 25.98 -2.13
N TYR A 61 -12.92 24.78 -1.68
CA TYR A 61 -11.58 24.22 -1.86
C TYR A 61 -11.60 23.21 -3.01
N GLU A 62 -10.71 23.38 -3.98
CA GLU A 62 -10.44 22.45 -5.06
C GLU A 62 -9.06 21.84 -4.82
N LEU A 63 -8.96 20.51 -4.81
CA LEU A 63 -7.69 19.83 -4.54
C LEU A 63 -7.02 19.39 -5.84
N ASP A 64 -5.71 19.59 -5.92
CA ASP A 64 -4.90 19.12 -7.05
C ASP A 64 -4.82 17.59 -7.11
N GLU A 65 -4.78 16.95 -5.94
CA GLU A 65 -4.81 15.49 -5.79
C GLU A 65 -5.95 15.08 -4.85
N PRO A 66 -6.71 14.04 -5.19
CA PRO A 66 -7.73 13.54 -4.30
C PRO A 66 -7.12 12.79 -3.12
N ILE A 67 -7.71 13.00 -1.96
CA ILE A 67 -7.37 12.33 -0.72
C ILE A 67 -8.25 11.10 -0.62
N LYS A 68 -7.67 9.89 -0.63
CA LYS A 68 -8.42 8.62 -0.47
C LYS A 68 -8.83 8.32 0.97
N GLU A 69 -8.04 8.76 1.95
CA GLU A 69 -8.33 8.55 3.37
C GLU A 69 -7.86 9.76 4.14
N GLY A 70 -8.63 10.20 5.13
CA GLY A 70 -8.33 11.44 5.81
C GLY A 70 -9.49 12.01 6.61
N TYR A 71 -9.36 13.29 6.95
CA TYR A 71 -10.42 14.04 7.58
C TYR A 71 -10.36 15.53 7.24
N VAL A 72 -11.53 16.17 7.34
CA VAL A 72 -11.65 17.62 7.50
C VAL A 72 -11.95 17.91 8.96
N GLU A 73 -11.39 18.98 9.49
CA GLU A 73 -11.67 19.51 10.81
C GLU A 73 -11.83 21.03 10.74
N PHE A 74 -12.81 21.58 11.45
CA PHE A 74 -13.00 23.02 11.59
C PHE A 74 -13.76 23.35 12.86
N GLU A 75 -13.63 24.58 13.32
CA GLU A 75 -14.39 25.10 14.45
C GLU A 75 -15.52 26.00 13.97
N PHE A 76 -16.67 25.94 14.64
CA PHE A 76 -17.81 26.82 14.36
C PHE A 76 -18.53 27.27 15.63
N LYS A 77 -19.23 28.42 15.54
CA LYS A 77 -20.09 29.00 16.59
C LYS A 77 -21.33 29.61 15.93
N GLY A 78 -22.39 29.84 16.71
CA GLY A 78 -23.57 30.57 16.27
C GLY A 78 -24.77 29.69 15.91
N MET A 79 -24.66 28.38 16.11
CA MET A 79 -25.73 27.44 15.84
C MET A 79 -26.88 27.62 16.84
N SER A 80 -28.07 27.96 16.35
CA SER A 80 -29.27 28.22 17.16
C SER A 80 -30.45 27.45 16.57
N GLN A 81 -30.88 26.38 17.25
CA GLN A 81 -31.98 25.54 16.76
C GLN A 81 -33.29 26.32 16.65
N GLU A 82 -33.55 27.25 17.57
CA GLU A 82 -34.77 28.05 17.62
C GLU A 82 -34.92 28.97 16.39
N GLU A 83 -33.80 29.36 15.78
CA GLU A 83 -33.76 30.21 14.60
C GLU A 83 -33.89 29.42 13.29
N ILE A 84 -33.76 28.09 13.35
CA ILE A 84 -33.96 27.22 12.20
C ILE A 84 -35.46 26.90 12.07
N PRO A 85 -36.07 27.14 10.90
CA PRO A 85 -37.47 26.78 10.67
C PRO A 85 -37.71 25.29 11.00
N GLU A 86 -38.89 24.95 11.53
CA GLU A 86 -39.24 23.58 11.96
C GLU A 86 -38.90 22.47 10.94
N ASN A 87 -38.96 22.80 9.65
CA ASN A 87 -38.67 21.90 8.54
C ASN A 87 -37.39 22.23 7.76
N GLY A 88 -36.51 23.05 8.33
CA GLY A 88 -35.24 23.46 7.75
C GLY A 88 -34.15 22.41 7.95
N ASP A 89 -33.34 22.21 6.91
CA ASP A 89 -32.09 21.46 6.99
C ASP A 89 -30.92 22.47 6.86
N HIS A 90 -30.17 22.76 7.93
CA HIS A 90 -29.03 23.69 7.90
C HIS A 90 -27.75 22.96 7.49
N GLY A 91 -27.07 23.39 6.43
CA GLY A 91 -25.83 22.76 5.95
C GLY A 91 -24.57 23.34 6.59
N PHE A 92 -23.63 22.48 6.99
CA PHE A 92 -22.31 22.90 7.49
C PHE A 92 -21.22 22.72 6.43
N PHE A 93 -21.29 21.61 5.71
CA PHE A 93 -20.19 21.11 4.89
C PHE A 93 -20.74 20.26 3.73
N ALA A 94 -20.09 20.34 2.58
CA ALA A 94 -20.23 19.35 1.52
C ALA A 94 -18.89 18.98 0.90
N MET A 95 -18.80 17.77 0.37
CA MET A 95 -17.67 17.30 -0.43
C MET A 95 -18.19 16.47 -1.60
N TYR A 96 -17.60 16.57 -2.79
CA TYR A 96 -18.09 15.87 -3.98
C TYR A 96 -17.00 15.73 -5.04
N ASP A 97 -17.27 14.88 -6.04
CA ASP A 97 -16.45 14.81 -7.26
C ASP A 97 -16.89 15.87 -8.26
N GLY A 98 -16.08 16.90 -8.47
CA GLY A 98 -16.35 18.02 -9.36
C GLY A 98 -16.24 17.68 -10.85
N LEU A 99 -15.93 16.44 -11.24
CA LEU A 99 -15.73 16.09 -12.64
C LEU A 99 -17.02 16.28 -13.45
N GLY A 100 -16.92 17.03 -14.55
CA GLY A 100 -18.06 17.35 -15.41
C GLY A 100 -19.05 18.35 -14.80
N ILE A 101 -18.76 18.95 -13.64
CA ILE A 101 -19.68 19.84 -12.95
C ILE A 101 -19.19 21.28 -12.99
N SER A 102 -20.09 22.19 -13.37
CA SER A 102 -19.87 23.63 -13.30
C SER A 102 -20.22 24.19 -11.92
N GLU A 103 -19.44 25.16 -11.47
CA GLU A 103 -19.71 25.90 -10.25
C GLU A 103 -20.57 27.16 -10.50
N PRO A 104 -21.47 27.54 -9.56
CA PRO A 104 -21.80 26.81 -8.34
C PRO A 104 -22.66 25.57 -8.63
N ILE A 105 -22.31 24.43 -8.02
CA ILE A 105 -23.04 23.18 -8.22
C ILE A 105 -24.52 23.28 -7.82
N LYS A 106 -25.40 22.74 -8.67
CA LYS A 106 -26.86 22.70 -8.43
C LYS A 106 -27.30 21.41 -7.75
N TYR A 107 -28.10 21.51 -6.69
CA TYR A 107 -28.51 20.36 -5.88
C TYR A 107 -29.23 19.23 -6.66
N LYS A 108 -30.28 19.54 -7.43
CA LYS A 108 -31.20 18.52 -7.96
C LYS A 108 -30.62 17.66 -9.09
N ASN A 109 -29.69 18.21 -9.87
CA ASN A 109 -29.12 17.53 -11.04
C ASN A 109 -27.67 17.17 -10.76
N ALA A 110 -26.78 18.16 -10.64
CA ALA A 110 -25.35 17.90 -10.52
C ALA A 110 -24.93 17.25 -9.19
N PHE A 111 -25.38 17.76 -8.04
CA PHE A 111 -24.96 17.19 -6.74
C PHE A 111 -25.65 15.86 -6.45
N LYS A 112 -26.92 15.71 -6.83
CA LYS A 112 -27.69 14.48 -6.62
C LYS A 112 -27.29 13.32 -7.50
N GLN A 113 -26.77 13.61 -8.68
CA GLN A 113 -26.33 12.65 -9.66
C GLN A 113 -24.80 12.62 -9.72
N ASN A 114 -24.14 13.00 -8.63
CA ASN A 114 -22.69 12.93 -8.54
C ASN A 114 -22.24 11.49 -8.29
N HIS A 115 -21.10 11.11 -8.85
CA HIS A 115 -20.44 9.83 -8.55
C HIS A 115 -20.08 9.71 -7.07
N PHE A 116 -19.72 10.82 -6.45
CA PHE A 116 -19.42 10.90 -5.04
C PHE A 116 -19.97 12.18 -4.42
N ARG A 117 -20.66 12.05 -3.28
CA ARG A 117 -20.98 13.22 -2.46
C ARG A 117 -21.15 12.92 -0.98
N TRP A 118 -20.85 13.96 -0.23
CA TRP A 118 -20.96 14.10 1.21
C TRP A 118 -21.66 15.40 1.53
N ASN A 119 -22.64 15.38 2.44
CA ASN A 119 -23.13 16.61 3.05
C ASN A 119 -23.50 16.42 4.52
N VAL A 120 -22.90 17.23 5.38
CA VAL A 120 -23.21 17.27 6.82
C VAL A 120 -24.17 18.43 7.08
N HIS A 121 -25.30 18.12 7.71
CA HIS A 121 -26.37 19.07 7.95
C HIS A 121 -27.13 18.76 9.24
N TRP A 122 -27.73 19.78 9.82
CA TRP A 122 -28.68 19.67 10.92
C TRP A 122 -30.11 19.55 10.39
N ARG A 123 -30.92 18.67 10.99
CA ARG A 123 -32.35 18.52 10.64
C ARG A 123 -33.23 18.93 11.81
N GLN A 124 -33.91 20.06 11.68
CA GLN A 124 -34.69 20.61 12.78
C GLN A 124 -35.82 19.69 13.25
N ASN A 125 -36.56 19.09 12.31
CA ASN A 125 -37.66 18.19 12.64
C ASN A 125 -37.23 16.83 13.23
N LYS A 126 -35.94 16.55 13.27
CA LYS A 126 -35.37 15.34 13.89
C LYS A 126 -34.50 15.66 15.10
N ASN A 127 -34.24 16.94 15.36
CA ASN A 127 -33.32 17.38 16.39
C ASN A 127 -32.01 16.59 16.35
N SER A 128 -31.43 16.40 15.16
CA SER A 128 -30.29 15.49 14.97
C SER A 128 -29.33 15.99 13.89
N LEU A 129 -28.04 15.74 14.09
CA LEU A 129 -27.05 15.85 13.03
C LEU A 129 -27.23 14.70 12.04
N LYS A 130 -27.04 14.98 10.76
CA LYS A 130 -27.09 13.97 9.71
C LYS A 130 -26.00 14.22 8.67
N SER A 131 -25.31 13.15 8.30
CA SER A 131 -24.53 13.12 7.07
C SER A 131 -25.26 12.31 6.01
N VAL A 132 -25.08 12.69 4.75
CA VAL A 132 -25.50 11.90 3.59
C VAL A 132 -24.25 11.52 2.84
N VAL A 133 -24.07 10.22 2.60
CA VAL A 133 -22.96 9.68 1.82
C VAL A 133 -23.56 8.95 0.64
N SER A 134 -23.13 9.31 -0.57
CA SER A 134 -23.56 8.64 -1.79
C SER A 134 -22.33 8.37 -2.64
N CYS A 135 -22.13 7.10 -2.94
CA CYS A 135 -21.12 6.62 -3.88
C CYS A 135 -21.87 5.86 -4.97
N ALA A 136 -21.78 6.31 -6.21
CA ALA A 136 -22.26 5.51 -7.34
C ALA A 136 -21.33 4.31 -7.56
N ASN A 137 -21.81 3.26 -8.23
CA ASN A 137 -20.92 2.19 -8.70
C ASN A 137 -19.82 2.82 -9.56
N ALA A 138 -18.56 2.52 -9.24
CA ALA A 138 -17.42 2.83 -10.07
C ALA A 138 -17.61 2.15 -11.44
N SER A 139 -18.15 2.86 -12.43
CA SER A 139 -17.92 2.47 -13.81
C SER A 139 -16.45 2.78 -14.09
N LYS A 140 -15.70 1.77 -14.57
CA LYS A 140 -14.23 1.79 -14.75
C LYS A 140 -13.61 3.09 -15.23
N ASP A 141 -14.32 3.90 -16.01
CA ASP A 141 -13.70 5.02 -16.69
C ASP A 141 -13.84 6.36 -15.94
N HIS A 142 -14.80 6.53 -15.02
CA HIS A 142 -15.09 7.81 -14.35
C HIS A 142 -15.07 9.04 -15.30
N THR A 143 -15.25 8.89 -16.62
CA THR A 143 -14.91 9.94 -17.61
C THR A 143 -16.10 10.81 -18.04
N SER A 144 -17.29 10.59 -17.49
CA SER A 144 -18.51 11.32 -17.86
C SER A 144 -19.44 11.60 -16.66
N GLU A 145 -20.32 12.60 -16.78
CA GLU A 145 -21.36 12.92 -15.80
C GLU A 145 -22.15 11.64 -15.42
N ALA A 146 -22.41 11.41 -14.13
CA ALA A 146 -23.15 10.22 -13.72
C ALA A 146 -24.60 10.28 -14.23
N VAL A 147 -24.96 9.37 -15.14
CA VAL A 147 -26.35 9.21 -15.61
C VAL A 147 -27.13 8.39 -14.59
N PHE A 148 -27.76 9.08 -13.64
CA PHE A 148 -28.48 8.44 -12.54
C PHE A 148 -29.78 7.73 -13.01
N LYS A 149 -29.90 6.43 -12.76
CA LYS A 149 -31.17 5.69 -12.86
C LYS A 149 -31.81 5.59 -11.48
N ASN A 150 -33.03 6.13 -11.34
CA ASN A 150 -33.79 6.22 -10.08
C ASN A 150 -34.00 4.91 -9.29
N SER A 151 -33.72 3.76 -9.91
CA SER A 151 -33.93 2.41 -9.37
C SER A 151 -32.74 1.83 -8.57
N GLN A 152 -31.57 2.47 -8.53
CA GLN A 152 -30.39 2.02 -7.76
C GLN A 152 -30.18 2.85 -6.49
N ARG A 153 -31.28 3.26 -5.86
CA ARG A 153 -31.27 3.98 -4.59
C ARG A 153 -30.95 3.01 -3.46
N ASP A 154 -29.74 3.02 -2.92
CA ASP A 154 -29.49 2.50 -1.57
C ASP A 154 -29.60 3.65 -0.55
N TRP A 155 -30.83 4.13 -0.33
CA TRP A 155 -31.14 5.11 0.73
C TRP A 155 -31.83 4.45 1.93
N SER A 156 -32.00 3.13 1.93
CA SER A 156 -32.90 2.45 2.86
C SER A 156 -32.46 2.58 4.32
N GLU A 157 -31.16 2.75 4.56
CA GLU A 157 -30.58 2.85 5.89
C GLU A 157 -29.62 4.04 5.98
N GLU A 158 -30.12 5.26 5.79
CA GLU A 158 -29.37 6.45 6.22
C GLU A 158 -29.46 6.56 7.74
N PRO A 159 -28.39 6.29 8.52
CA PRO A 159 -28.46 6.45 9.96
C PRO A 159 -28.81 7.91 10.28
N THR A 160 -29.75 8.08 11.20
CA THR A 160 -29.97 9.38 11.81
C THR A 160 -28.98 9.48 12.96
N GLY A 161 -28.24 10.60 13.03
CA GLY A 161 -27.27 10.79 14.11
C GLY A 161 -27.97 11.03 15.44
N GLU A 162 -27.17 11.16 16.49
CA GLU A 162 -27.68 11.46 17.83
C GLU A 162 -28.25 12.88 17.90
N SER A 163 -29.21 13.07 18.81
CA SER A 163 -29.67 14.40 19.16
C SER A 163 -28.59 15.18 19.90
N PHE A 164 -28.50 16.47 19.60
CA PHE A 164 -27.46 17.34 20.13
C PHE A 164 -28.01 18.75 20.34
N GLU A 165 -27.93 19.27 21.55
CA GLU A 165 -28.33 20.65 21.86
C GLU A 165 -27.17 21.60 21.61
N TRP A 166 -27.45 22.72 20.92
CA TRP A 166 -26.44 23.72 20.57
C TRP A 166 -26.54 24.93 21.49
N ASP A 167 -25.41 25.34 22.06
CA ASP A 167 -25.21 26.67 22.64
C ASP A 167 -24.63 27.58 21.55
N LYS A 168 -25.40 28.61 21.16
CA LYS A 168 -25.01 29.54 20.10
C LYS A 168 -23.72 30.31 20.41
N ASP A 169 -23.36 30.45 21.69
CA ASP A 169 -22.20 31.23 22.13
C ASP A 169 -20.95 30.34 22.32
N GLN A 170 -21.10 29.01 22.26
CA GLN A 170 -20.02 28.03 22.35
C GLN A 170 -19.35 27.77 20.97
N TRP A 171 -18.03 27.62 20.98
CA TRP A 171 -17.28 27.06 19.86
C TRP A 171 -17.31 25.53 19.92
N TYR A 172 -17.61 24.91 18.79
CA TYR A 172 -17.60 23.47 18.58
C TYR A 172 -16.55 23.11 17.54
N THR A 173 -15.87 21.98 17.73
CA THR A 173 -14.97 21.40 16.72
C THR A 173 -15.71 20.28 15.99
N MET A 174 -15.94 20.46 14.68
CA MET A 174 -16.44 19.39 13.82
C MET A 174 -15.27 18.70 13.13
N LYS A 175 -15.20 17.38 13.24
CA LYS A 175 -14.28 16.53 12.45
C LYS A 175 -15.09 15.56 11.62
N ILE A 176 -14.82 15.49 10.32
CA ILE A 176 -15.50 14.63 9.35
C ILE A 176 -14.44 13.72 8.74
N GLN A 177 -14.44 12.44 9.12
CA GLN A 177 -13.40 11.47 8.83
C GLN A 177 -13.90 10.38 7.87
N TRP A 178 -13.07 10.04 6.89
CA TRP A 178 -13.28 8.91 5.98
C TRP A 178 -12.02 8.01 5.97
N CYS A 179 -12.19 6.74 6.31
CA CYS A 179 -11.09 5.78 6.40
C CYS A 179 -11.64 4.36 6.39
N ASN A 180 -11.04 3.45 5.63
CA ASN A 180 -11.41 2.03 5.56
C ASN A 180 -12.93 1.83 5.38
N GLN A 181 -13.52 2.55 4.41
CA GLN A 181 -14.95 2.56 4.12
C GLN A 181 -15.86 3.06 5.28
N SER A 182 -15.28 3.45 6.41
CA SER A 182 -15.98 4.08 7.53
C SER A 182 -16.02 5.59 7.35
N PHE A 183 -17.16 6.15 7.72
CA PHE A 183 -17.49 7.55 7.56
C PHE A 183 -18.06 8.07 8.87
N THR A 184 -17.32 8.96 9.54
CA THR A 184 -17.62 9.35 10.91
C THR A 184 -17.61 10.86 11.07
N VAL A 185 -18.65 11.41 11.72
CA VAL A 185 -18.72 12.82 12.10
C VAL A 185 -18.60 12.92 13.61
N PHE A 186 -17.64 13.72 14.05
CA PHE A 186 -17.39 14.04 15.44
C PHE A 186 -17.76 15.50 15.72
N ILE A 187 -18.29 15.75 16.91
CA ILE A 187 -18.39 17.08 17.52
C ILE A 187 -17.65 17.01 18.84
N ASP A 188 -16.63 17.86 19.02
CA ASP A 188 -15.79 17.90 20.22
C ASP A 188 -15.18 16.52 20.57
N ASN A 189 -14.74 15.79 19.53
CA ASN A 189 -14.20 14.42 19.58
C ASN A 189 -15.21 13.33 19.97
N GLU A 190 -16.49 13.64 20.13
CA GLU A 190 -17.54 12.65 20.32
C GLU A 190 -18.18 12.28 18.98
N VAL A 191 -18.32 10.98 18.69
CA VAL A 191 -19.02 10.50 17.51
C VAL A 191 -20.49 10.89 17.60
N LYS A 192 -20.99 11.67 16.62
CA LYS A 192 -22.41 12.05 16.52
C LYS A 192 -23.13 11.37 15.36
N TRP A 193 -22.37 10.87 14.39
CA TRP A 193 -22.89 10.15 13.23
C TRP A 193 -21.82 9.22 12.66
N GLN A 194 -22.20 8.00 12.27
CA GLN A 194 -21.30 7.06 11.61
C GLN A 194 -22.06 6.15 10.64
N VAL A 195 -21.41 5.77 9.54
CA VAL A 195 -21.83 4.67 8.67
C VAL A 195 -20.60 3.97 8.08
N THR A 196 -20.76 2.73 7.65
CA THR A 196 -19.79 2.03 6.79
C THR A 196 -20.41 1.90 5.41
N GLY A 197 -19.75 2.41 4.38
CA GLY A 197 -20.20 2.27 3.00
C GLY A 197 -19.71 0.97 2.35
N PRO A 198 -20.34 0.52 1.26
CA PRO A 198 -19.92 -0.69 0.54
C PRO A 198 -18.77 -0.47 -0.46
N PHE A 199 -18.24 0.75 -0.58
CA PHE A 199 -17.26 1.11 -1.61
C PHE A 199 -16.10 1.93 -1.04
N ASP A 200 -14.91 1.72 -1.59
CA ASP A 200 -13.74 2.56 -1.34
C ASP A 200 -13.90 3.95 -1.96
N TYR A 201 -13.24 4.93 -1.36
CA TYR A 201 -13.45 6.34 -1.66
C TYR A 201 -12.21 6.98 -2.30
N ALA A 202 -12.40 7.58 -3.47
CA ALA A 202 -11.42 8.42 -4.17
C ALA A 202 -12.14 9.24 -5.26
N PRO A 203 -12.60 10.48 -5.00
CA PRO A 203 -13.14 11.36 -6.03
C PRO A 203 -12.03 11.67 -7.02
N ASN A 204 -12.30 11.83 -8.30
CA ASN A 204 -11.24 12.17 -9.26
C ASN A 204 -10.93 13.67 -9.27
N ASN A 205 -11.95 14.50 -9.00
CA ASN A 205 -11.81 15.95 -8.85
C ASN A 205 -12.40 16.37 -7.50
N GLN A 206 -11.62 16.31 -6.42
CA GLN A 206 -12.17 16.53 -5.08
C GLN A 206 -12.48 18.01 -4.81
N LYS A 207 -13.74 18.29 -4.50
CA LYS A 207 -14.20 19.63 -4.12
C LYS A 207 -14.84 19.64 -2.74
N ILE A 208 -14.60 20.69 -1.97
CA ILE A 208 -15.10 20.86 -0.61
C ILE A 208 -15.76 22.24 -0.45
N TRP A 209 -16.97 22.27 0.12
CA TRP A 209 -17.67 23.49 0.54
C TRP A 209 -17.68 23.60 2.06
N LEU A 210 -17.17 24.72 2.59
CA LEU A 210 -17.25 25.08 4.00
C LEU A 210 -18.24 26.24 4.21
N GLY A 211 -19.22 26.07 5.09
CA GLY A 211 -20.18 27.12 5.49
C GLY A 211 -21.61 26.91 5.01
N SER A 212 -21.80 26.11 3.96
CA SER A 212 -23.10 25.63 3.52
C SER A 212 -22.91 24.35 2.68
N ALA A 213 -24.00 23.78 2.20
CA ALA A 213 -23.97 22.68 1.23
C ALA A 213 -24.84 23.02 0.00
N PRO A 214 -24.60 22.36 -1.15
CA PRO A 214 -25.42 22.55 -2.34
C PRO A 214 -26.89 22.24 -2.01
N GLY A 215 -27.70 23.30 -1.95
CA GLY A 215 -29.06 23.22 -1.44
C GLY A 215 -30.13 23.65 -2.44
N TYR A 216 -31.39 23.62 -2.02
CA TYR A 216 -32.49 24.14 -2.82
C TYR A 216 -33.67 24.58 -1.95
N TYR A 217 -34.45 25.52 -2.48
CA TYR A 217 -35.75 25.89 -1.95
C TYR A 217 -36.85 25.05 -2.60
N HIS A 218 -37.72 24.46 -1.79
CA HIS A 218 -38.85 23.67 -2.24
C HIS A 218 -40.13 24.50 -2.20
N GLU A 219 -40.48 25.16 -3.31
CA GLU A 219 -41.65 26.06 -3.42
C GLU A 219 -42.94 25.45 -2.84
N GLY A 220 -43.25 24.19 -3.16
CA GLY A 220 -44.48 23.54 -2.69
C GLY A 220 -44.54 23.23 -1.19
N THR A 221 -43.43 23.33 -0.46
CA THR A 221 -43.39 23.08 1.00
C THR A 221 -42.80 24.25 1.79
N GLY A 222 -42.31 25.29 1.12
CA GLY A 222 -41.56 26.39 1.75
C GLY A 222 -40.24 25.97 2.40
N LYS A 223 -39.72 24.77 2.09
CA LYS A 223 -38.56 24.20 2.80
C LYS A 223 -37.26 24.59 2.13
N TYR A 224 -36.34 25.13 2.92
CA TYR A 224 -34.93 25.24 2.54
C TYR A 224 -34.19 23.98 2.94
N LYS A 225 -33.44 23.41 2.01
CA LYS A 225 -32.56 22.28 2.27
C LYS A 225 -31.10 22.65 2.06
N TYR A 226 -30.28 22.37 3.07
CA TYR A 226 -28.80 22.39 3.07
C TYR A 226 -28.15 23.77 2.93
N TRP A 227 -28.95 24.83 2.87
CA TRP A 227 -28.45 26.21 2.96
C TRP A 227 -27.89 26.47 4.35
N SER A 228 -27.03 27.48 4.46
CA SER A 228 -26.88 28.17 5.73
C SER A 228 -28.18 28.93 5.99
N LEU A 229 -28.79 28.64 7.14
CA LEU A 229 -30.08 29.23 7.57
C LEU A 229 -29.91 30.28 8.67
N LEU A 230 -28.68 30.50 9.12
CA LEU A 230 -28.36 31.31 10.29
C LEU A 230 -27.39 32.42 9.90
N ASP A 231 -27.69 33.65 10.31
CA ASP A 231 -26.78 34.77 10.08
C ASP A 231 -25.63 34.79 11.10
N SER A 232 -25.82 34.17 12.27
CA SER A 232 -24.86 34.12 13.37
C SER A 232 -23.70 33.15 13.18
N MET A 233 -23.74 32.29 12.17
CA MET A 233 -22.73 31.23 12.00
C MET A 233 -21.36 31.79 11.64
N VAL A 234 -20.31 31.36 12.35
CA VAL A 234 -18.92 31.73 12.07
C VAL A 234 -18.03 30.49 12.11
N TYR A 235 -17.08 30.40 11.18
CA TYR A 235 -16.16 29.27 11.02
C TYR A 235 -14.70 29.73 11.17
N LYS A 236 -13.87 28.90 11.82
CA LYS A 236 -12.41 29.12 11.93
C LYS A 236 -11.63 27.80 11.99
N ASN A 237 -10.29 27.92 11.97
CA ASN A 237 -9.36 26.80 12.14
C ASN A 237 -9.64 25.61 11.20
N PHE A 238 -9.80 25.87 9.90
CA PHE A 238 -10.03 24.82 8.91
C PHE A 238 -8.75 24.00 8.69
N LYS A 239 -8.89 22.68 8.71
CA LYS A 239 -7.80 21.72 8.53
C LYS A 239 -8.28 20.59 7.63
N LEU A 240 -7.46 20.25 6.64
CA LEU A 240 -7.63 19.08 5.79
C LEU A 240 -6.41 18.18 5.94
N VAL A 241 -6.64 16.91 6.25
CA VAL A 241 -5.60 15.93 6.50
C VAL A 241 -5.84 14.71 5.63
N SER A 242 -4.79 14.21 4.99
CA SER A 242 -4.77 12.87 4.43
C SER A 242 -4.12 11.91 5.43
N TYR A 243 -4.71 10.74 5.62
CA TYR A 243 -3.96 9.60 6.14
C TYR A 243 -3.00 9.14 5.07
N ASP A 244 -1.76 8.89 5.45
CA ASP A 244 -0.83 8.22 4.55
C ASP A 244 -1.43 6.85 4.24
N GLN A 245 -1.79 6.65 2.97
CA GLN A 245 -1.83 5.29 2.45
C GLN A 245 -0.49 4.63 2.81
N PRO A 246 -0.45 3.34 3.15
CA PRO A 246 0.79 2.60 3.48
C PRO A 246 1.93 2.78 2.46
N THR A 247 1.62 3.35 1.30
CA THR A 247 2.49 3.54 0.17
C THR A 247 3.31 4.85 0.15
N LYS A 248 3.01 5.87 0.99
CA LYS A 248 3.77 7.16 1.01
C LYS A 248 4.89 7.27 2.06
N MET A 249 5.22 6.20 2.81
CA MET A 249 6.48 6.22 3.56
C MET A 249 7.66 6.15 2.58
N ASP A 250 8.50 7.19 2.58
CA ASP A 250 9.84 7.10 2.00
C ASP A 250 10.63 6.05 2.76
N ARG A 251 10.68 4.84 2.20
CA ARG A 251 11.40 3.67 2.72
C ARG A 251 12.90 3.73 2.45
N GLY A 252 13.36 4.71 1.66
CA GLY A 252 14.72 4.76 1.14
C GLY A 252 14.96 3.70 0.07
N GLU A 253 16.24 3.37 -0.13
CA GLU A 253 16.70 2.30 -1.02
C GLU A 253 16.47 0.91 -0.45
N VAL A 254 16.49 -0.11 -1.32
CA VAL A 254 16.75 -1.48 -0.90
C VAL A 254 18.23 -1.59 -0.56
N GLY A 255 18.53 -1.97 0.68
CA GLY A 255 19.87 -2.16 1.21
C GLY A 255 20.05 -3.53 1.84
N ALA A 256 21.23 -3.73 2.43
CA ALA A 256 21.59 -4.97 3.11
C ALA A 256 21.89 -4.70 4.58
N PHE A 257 21.40 -5.57 5.46
CA PHE A 257 21.84 -5.65 6.85
C PHE A 257 22.11 -7.10 7.21
N LYS A 258 23.38 -7.44 7.40
CA LYS A 258 23.84 -8.83 7.55
C LYS A 258 23.35 -9.67 6.36
N ASP A 259 22.59 -10.72 6.64
CA ASP A 259 22.02 -11.68 5.69
C ASP A 259 20.63 -11.29 5.18
N LYS A 260 20.16 -10.04 5.39
CA LYS A 260 18.79 -9.63 5.07
C LYS A 260 18.73 -8.40 4.19
N PHE A 261 17.73 -8.38 3.30
CA PHE A 261 17.31 -7.17 2.61
C PHE A 261 16.56 -6.25 3.58
N VAL A 262 16.84 -4.96 3.49
CA VAL A 262 16.22 -3.93 4.31
C VAL A 262 15.84 -2.70 3.50
N TRP A 263 14.88 -1.95 3.99
CA TRP A 263 14.63 -0.57 3.58
C TRP A 263 15.57 0.37 4.32
N THR A 264 16.49 1.03 3.61
CA THR A 264 17.60 1.78 4.23
C THR A 264 17.16 2.93 5.13
N LYS A 265 16.01 3.56 4.86
CA LYS A 265 15.54 4.69 5.68
C LYS A 265 14.78 4.26 6.93
N THR A 266 14.06 3.13 6.87
CA THR A 266 13.27 2.63 8.01
C THR A 266 14.00 1.55 8.81
N GLY A 267 15.04 0.94 8.25
CA GLY A 267 15.70 -0.25 8.79
C GLY A 267 14.83 -1.51 8.74
N GLN A 268 13.64 -1.45 8.14
CA GLN A 268 12.70 -2.56 8.09
C GLN A 268 13.26 -3.67 7.20
N ALA A 269 13.43 -4.87 7.77
CA ALA A 269 13.74 -6.06 7.00
C ALA A 269 12.51 -6.55 6.21
N PHE A 270 12.77 -7.12 5.03
CA PHE A 270 11.76 -7.79 4.24
C PHE A 270 12.39 -8.90 3.40
N VAL A 271 11.56 -9.80 2.87
CA VAL A 271 12.00 -10.86 1.94
C VAL A 271 11.49 -10.49 0.55
N PRO A 272 12.37 -10.14 -0.39
CA PRO A 272 11.95 -9.80 -1.75
C PRO A 272 11.33 -11.01 -2.45
N ASN A 273 10.02 -10.98 -2.64
CA ASN A 273 9.22 -11.92 -3.41
C ASN A 273 8.65 -11.17 -4.62
N PHE A 274 9.36 -11.27 -5.75
CA PHE A 274 9.03 -10.50 -6.94
C PHE A 274 8.09 -11.28 -7.86
N ILE A 275 7.00 -10.66 -8.32
CA ILE A 275 6.20 -11.20 -9.41
C ILE A 275 6.87 -10.89 -10.77
N MET A 276 6.86 -11.84 -11.70
CA MET A 276 7.36 -11.62 -13.06
C MET A 276 6.45 -10.69 -13.85
N LEU A 277 6.98 -9.57 -14.34
CA LEU A 277 6.29 -8.70 -15.31
C LEU A 277 5.98 -9.44 -16.62
N ASP A 278 6.68 -10.55 -16.91
CA ASP A 278 6.42 -11.42 -18.06
C ASP A 278 4.96 -11.94 -18.10
N ALA A 279 4.24 -11.95 -16.97
CA ALA A 279 2.81 -12.28 -16.91
C ALA A 279 1.94 -11.20 -17.57
N LEU A 280 2.36 -9.92 -17.50
CA LEU A 280 1.75 -8.83 -18.25
C LEU A 280 2.32 -8.75 -19.68
N SER A 281 3.62 -8.54 -19.82
CA SER A 281 4.30 -8.49 -21.11
C SER A 281 5.81 -8.63 -20.99
N LYS A 282 6.38 -9.39 -21.92
CA LYS A 282 7.84 -9.49 -22.13
C LYS A 282 8.42 -8.30 -22.89
N ASP A 283 7.57 -7.54 -23.56
CA ASP A 283 7.89 -6.41 -24.42
C ASP A 283 7.54 -5.12 -23.69
N LEU A 284 8.56 -4.34 -23.33
CA LEU A 284 8.41 -3.13 -22.54
C LEU A 284 7.60 -2.03 -23.25
N SER A 285 7.51 -2.06 -24.59
CA SER A 285 6.71 -1.09 -25.35
C SER A 285 5.21 -1.24 -25.10
N LYS A 286 4.79 -2.44 -24.66
CA LYS A 286 3.39 -2.76 -24.34
C LYS A 286 2.99 -2.42 -22.91
N ILE A 287 3.94 -2.00 -22.08
CA ILE A 287 3.65 -1.57 -20.71
C ILE A 287 3.12 -0.14 -20.79
N THR A 288 1.85 0.05 -20.47
CA THR A 288 1.22 1.35 -20.31
C THR A 288 1.15 1.68 -18.83
N GLU A 289 0.75 2.91 -18.50
CA GLU A 289 0.50 3.27 -17.10
C GLU A 289 -0.70 2.46 -16.57
N ASP A 290 -1.82 2.46 -17.29
CA ASP A 290 -3.04 1.77 -16.88
C ASP A 290 -2.83 0.27 -16.62
N ASN A 291 -2.16 -0.45 -17.54
CA ASN A 291 -1.99 -1.90 -17.37
C ASN A 291 -0.94 -2.25 -16.31
N LEU A 292 -0.02 -1.33 -16.02
CA LEU A 292 0.93 -1.47 -14.92
C LEU A 292 0.22 -1.22 -13.59
N ASP A 293 -0.67 -0.23 -13.52
CA ASP A 293 -1.48 0.04 -12.33
C ASP A 293 -2.41 -1.16 -12.02
N ASP A 294 -3.12 -1.69 -13.02
CA ASP A 294 -3.93 -2.92 -12.89
C ASP A 294 -3.07 -4.11 -12.38
N PHE A 295 -1.85 -4.25 -12.92
CA PHE A 295 -0.93 -5.32 -12.51
C PHE A 295 -0.41 -5.14 -11.07
N ILE A 296 -0.15 -3.90 -10.67
CA ILE A 296 0.26 -3.57 -9.30
C ILE A 296 -0.89 -3.86 -8.33
N ASP A 297 -2.10 -3.45 -8.66
CA ASP A 297 -3.28 -3.71 -7.84
C ASP A 297 -3.50 -5.22 -7.68
N GLU A 298 -3.44 -5.99 -8.77
CA GLU A 298 -3.62 -7.44 -8.68
C GLU A 298 -2.49 -8.12 -7.90
N PHE A 299 -1.22 -7.88 -8.23
CA PHE A 299 -0.14 -8.72 -7.71
C PHE A 299 0.54 -8.15 -6.45
N ILE A 300 0.63 -6.84 -6.30
CA ILE A 300 1.24 -6.23 -5.12
C ILE A 300 0.18 -6.00 -4.04
N VAL A 301 -0.97 -5.42 -4.38
CA VAL A 301 -2.00 -5.11 -3.39
C VAL A 301 -2.79 -6.37 -3.02
N ASP A 302 -3.39 -7.03 -4.00
CA ASP A 302 -4.29 -8.18 -3.78
C ASP A 302 -3.56 -9.46 -3.43
N HIS A 303 -2.52 -9.87 -4.18
CA HIS A 303 -1.75 -11.08 -3.86
C HIS A 303 -0.69 -10.85 -2.78
N GLY A 304 -0.19 -9.61 -2.64
CA GLY A 304 0.78 -9.27 -1.61
C GLY A 304 2.24 -9.55 -1.95
N PHE A 305 2.61 -9.70 -3.23
CA PHE A 305 4.02 -9.77 -3.64
C PHE A 305 4.74 -8.46 -3.26
N THR A 306 6.04 -8.54 -2.94
CA THR A 306 6.78 -7.36 -2.44
C THR A 306 7.41 -6.52 -3.56
N GLY A 307 7.09 -6.81 -4.82
CA GLY A 307 7.72 -6.14 -5.95
C GLY A 307 7.58 -6.84 -7.29
N ILE A 308 8.23 -6.28 -8.30
CA ILE A 308 8.23 -6.78 -9.69
C ILE A 308 9.64 -7.15 -10.14
N HIS A 309 9.74 -8.24 -10.91
CA HIS A 309 10.93 -8.62 -11.65
C HIS A 309 10.72 -8.60 -13.17
N PHE A 310 11.71 -8.10 -13.93
CA PHE A 310 11.74 -8.23 -15.39
C PHE A 310 13.16 -8.23 -15.98
N MET A 311 13.28 -8.65 -17.24
CA MET A 311 14.53 -8.60 -18.00
C MET A 311 14.47 -7.49 -19.06
N VAL A 312 15.57 -6.75 -19.20
CA VAL A 312 15.69 -5.72 -20.23
C VAL A 312 16.45 -6.24 -21.47
N ALA A 313 17.70 -6.68 -21.32
CA ALA A 313 18.55 -7.20 -22.41
C ALA A 313 18.67 -6.24 -23.61
N GLY A 314 18.45 -6.69 -24.85
CA GLY A 314 18.51 -5.84 -26.05
C GLY A 314 17.56 -4.64 -26.04
N GLN A 315 16.55 -4.64 -25.17
CA GLN A 315 15.57 -3.56 -25.12
C GLN A 315 16.22 -2.24 -24.70
N TRP A 316 17.40 -2.28 -24.07
CA TRP A 316 18.20 -1.08 -23.82
C TRP A 316 18.52 -0.27 -25.08
N PHE A 317 18.49 -0.88 -26.26
CA PHE A 317 18.84 -0.25 -27.53
C PHE A 317 17.67 -0.15 -28.50
N HIS A 318 16.69 -1.07 -28.40
CA HIS A 318 15.46 -1.05 -29.19
C HIS A 318 14.31 -1.61 -28.35
N ILE A 319 13.42 -0.75 -27.85
CA ILE A 319 12.30 -1.20 -27.03
C ILE A 319 11.49 -2.30 -27.73
N GLY A 320 11.20 -3.37 -27.00
CA GLY A 320 10.49 -4.56 -27.51
C GLY A 320 11.36 -5.61 -28.20
N ASP A 321 12.62 -5.33 -28.54
CA ASP A 321 13.57 -6.34 -29.03
C ASP A 321 14.60 -6.70 -27.95
N LYS A 322 14.77 -7.99 -27.68
CA LYS A 322 15.72 -8.49 -26.67
C LYS A 322 17.10 -8.80 -27.24
N THR A 323 17.27 -8.72 -28.55
CA THR A 323 18.51 -9.04 -29.25
C THR A 323 19.51 -7.89 -29.19
N VAL A 324 20.77 -8.22 -28.96
CA VAL A 324 21.91 -7.30 -28.94
C VAL A 324 22.85 -7.65 -30.09
N SER A 325 23.33 -6.62 -30.77
CA SER A 325 24.23 -6.70 -31.91
C SER A 325 25.29 -5.60 -31.84
N LYS A 326 26.31 -5.72 -32.68
CA LYS A 326 27.37 -4.70 -32.80
C LYS A 326 26.88 -3.37 -33.38
N LYS A 327 25.66 -3.32 -33.94
CA LYS A 327 25.09 -2.06 -34.48
C LYS A 327 24.47 -1.22 -33.38
N ASP A 328 24.20 -1.82 -32.22
CA ASP A 328 23.48 -1.20 -31.12
C ASP A 328 24.44 -0.32 -30.33
N SER A 329 24.35 0.99 -30.56
CA SER A 329 25.34 1.96 -30.06
C SER A 329 24.73 3.14 -29.32
N ILE A 330 23.41 3.25 -29.35
CA ILE A 330 22.61 4.33 -28.80
C ILE A 330 21.57 3.69 -27.90
N VAL A 331 21.56 4.08 -26.63
CA VAL A 331 20.56 3.64 -25.67
C VAL A 331 19.21 4.22 -26.09
N ASP A 332 18.18 3.38 -26.09
CA ASP A 332 16.81 3.77 -26.37
C ASP A 332 16.26 4.58 -25.18
N PRO A 333 15.95 5.88 -25.36
CA PRO A 333 15.37 6.69 -24.30
C PRO A 333 14.00 6.19 -23.84
N GLU A 334 13.21 5.57 -24.72
CA GLU A 334 11.88 5.06 -24.38
C GLU A 334 11.99 3.91 -23.37
N THR A 335 12.98 3.04 -23.53
CA THR A 335 13.25 1.97 -22.55
C THR A 335 13.61 2.54 -21.18
N ILE A 336 14.42 3.61 -21.12
CA ILE A 336 14.74 4.27 -19.84
C ILE A 336 13.49 4.86 -19.19
N ASP A 337 12.63 5.49 -19.97
CA ASP A 337 11.38 6.07 -19.48
C ASP A 337 10.42 4.99 -18.96
N LYS A 338 10.33 3.83 -19.63
CA LYS A 338 9.53 2.69 -19.15
C LYS A 338 10.07 2.08 -17.87
N VAL A 339 11.39 1.89 -17.76
CA VAL A 339 11.99 1.40 -16.51
C VAL A 339 11.75 2.39 -15.37
N ARG A 340 11.87 3.70 -15.63
CA ARG A 340 11.56 4.75 -14.64
C ARG A 340 10.12 4.67 -14.18
N LEU A 341 9.16 4.57 -15.11
CA LEU A 341 7.73 4.42 -14.81
C LEU A 341 7.48 3.22 -13.89
N ILE A 342 8.01 2.04 -14.25
CA ILE A 342 7.85 0.80 -13.47
C ILE A 342 8.41 0.97 -12.05
N VAL A 343 9.64 1.46 -11.92
CA VAL A 343 10.28 1.69 -10.61
C VAL A 343 9.45 2.65 -9.75
N GLN A 344 9.03 3.78 -10.31
CA GLN A 344 8.29 4.80 -9.58
C GLN A 344 6.92 4.29 -9.10
N LYS A 345 6.15 3.63 -9.98
CA LYS A 345 4.83 3.11 -9.65
C LYS A 345 4.90 1.99 -8.62
N VAL A 346 5.80 1.02 -8.80
CA VAL A 346 5.98 -0.09 -7.84
C VAL A 346 6.44 0.43 -6.47
N TYR A 347 7.38 1.38 -6.45
CA TYR A 347 7.80 2.01 -5.20
C TYR A 347 6.65 2.78 -4.54
N ALA A 348 5.88 3.53 -5.32
CA ALA A 348 4.70 4.24 -4.85
C ALA A 348 3.53 3.31 -4.47
N ALA A 349 3.65 1.99 -4.66
CA ALA A 349 2.70 0.97 -4.21
C ALA A 349 3.21 0.16 -3.01
N GLY A 350 4.38 0.49 -2.45
CA GLY A 350 4.95 -0.25 -1.32
C GLY A 350 6.01 -1.29 -1.70
N GLY A 351 6.14 -1.62 -2.99
CA GLY A 351 7.03 -2.65 -3.49
C GLY A 351 8.46 -2.17 -3.79
N SER A 352 9.25 -3.10 -4.33
CA SER A 352 10.57 -2.86 -4.93
C SER A 352 10.66 -3.46 -6.33
N VAL A 353 11.63 -3.02 -7.12
CA VAL A 353 11.88 -3.59 -8.46
C VAL A 353 13.22 -4.32 -8.49
N HIS A 354 13.26 -5.47 -9.14
CA HIS A 354 14.49 -6.14 -9.54
C HIS A 354 14.52 -6.32 -11.05
N PHE A 355 15.64 -6.02 -11.71
CA PHE A 355 15.75 -6.33 -13.14
C PHE A 355 17.09 -6.92 -13.54
N TRP A 356 17.04 -7.76 -14.56
CA TRP A 356 18.20 -8.27 -15.27
C TRP A 356 18.62 -7.33 -16.38
N VAL A 357 19.87 -6.88 -16.30
CA VAL A 357 20.49 -6.03 -17.34
C VAL A 357 20.64 -6.84 -18.63
N TRP A 358 21.19 -8.06 -18.54
CA TRP A 358 21.47 -8.96 -19.67
C TRP A 358 20.81 -10.33 -19.49
N GLY A 359 20.98 -11.21 -20.49
CA GLY A 359 20.44 -12.56 -20.44
C GLY A 359 21.30 -13.62 -21.11
N ASP A 360 20.66 -14.48 -21.90
CA ASP A 360 21.27 -15.65 -22.55
C ASP A 360 22.09 -15.25 -23.79
N HIS A 361 23.36 -15.68 -23.83
CA HIS A 361 24.25 -15.39 -24.98
C HIS A 361 23.82 -16.13 -26.25
N GLN A 362 23.27 -17.35 -26.15
CA GLN A 362 22.79 -18.10 -27.30
C GLN A 362 21.64 -17.38 -28.02
N ARG A 363 20.90 -16.53 -27.30
CA ARG A 363 19.85 -15.65 -27.83
C ARG A 363 20.35 -14.25 -28.17
N SER A 364 21.66 -14.02 -28.12
CA SER A 364 22.28 -12.71 -28.32
C SER A 364 21.75 -11.63 -27.37
N GLN A 365 21.46 -11.95 -26.10
CA GLN A 365 20.87 -11.02 -25.12
C GLN A 365 21.92 -10.33 -24.23
N THR A 366 23.19 -10.26 -24.66
CA THR A 366 24.32 -9.97 -23.78
C THR A 366 25.23 -8.86 -24.29
N SER A 367 25.92 -8.19 -23.35
CA SER A 367 26.89 -7.15 -23.69
C SER A 367 28.08 -7.68 -24.51
N ARG A 368 28.37 -8.99 -24.46
CA ARG A 368 29.36 -9.64 -25.33
C ARG A 368 29.10 -9.40 -26.83
N SER A 369 27.84 -9.21 -27.22
CA SER A 369 27.45 -8.94 -28.61
C SER A 369 27.63 -7.47 -29.03
N THR A 370 27.91 -6.57 -28.09
CA THR A 370 28.15 -5.14 -28.33
C THR A 370 29.58 -4.87 -28.88
N VAL A 371 29.81 -3.68 -29.41
CA VAL A 371 31.14 -3.19 -29.78
C VAL A 371 31.99 -2.96 -28.53
N GLY A 372 33.12 -3.65 -28.50
CA GLY A 372 34.02 -3.69 -27.35
C GLY A 372 33.70 -4.82 -26.36
N GLY A 373 32.55 -5.49 -26.51
CA GLY A 373 32.14 -6.59 -25.66
C GLY A 373 31.84 -6.16 -24.23
N ILE A 374 32.03 -7.10 -23.30
CA ILE A 374 31.80 -6.94 -21.86
C ILE A 374 32.65 -5.80 -21.31
N MET A 375 31.99 -4.87 -20.60
CA MET A 375 32.56 -3.62 -20.09
C MET A 375 33.30 -2.80 -21.15
N GLY A 376 32.96 -3.00 -22.42
CA GLY A 376 33.41 -2.20 -23.54
C GLY A 376 32.73 -0.83 -23.58
N LYS A 377 33.09 -0.03 -24.58
CA LYS A 377 32.61 1.36 -24.72
C LYS A 377 31.07 1.46 -24.74
N GLN A 378 30.39 0.53 -25.39
CA GLN A 378 28.92 0.57 -25.53
C GLN A 378 28.21 0.22 -24.21
N GLU A 379 28.63 -0.85 -23.54
CA GLU A 379 28.08 -1.20 -22.23
C GLU A 379 28.34 -0.11 -21.19
N ARG A 380 29.55 0.45 -21.12
CA ARG A 380 29.85 1.56 -20.20
C ARG A 380 28.96 2.77 -20.43
N ARG A 381 28.65 3.08 -21.70
CA ARG A 381 27.71 4.14 -22.04
C ARG A 381 26.30 3.84 -21.53
N LEU A 382 25.83 2.60 -21.66
CA LEU A 382 24.55 2.20 -21.08
C LEU A 382 24.57 2.32 -19.55
N MET A 383 25.62 1.82 -18.90
CA MET A 383 25.81 1.93 -17.46
C MET A 383 25.82 3.39 -16.97
N ASP A 384 26.44 4.31 -17.72
CA ASP A 384 26.41 5.75 -17.43
C ASP A 384 24.98 6.32 -17.51
N VAL A 385 24.18 5.89 -18.49
CA VAL A 385 22.78 6.30 -18.63
C VAL A 385 21.94 5.74 -17.48
N ILE A 386 22.09 4.46 -17.14
CA ILE A 386 21.38 3.85 -16.00
C ILE A 386 21.72 4.58 -14.70
N ALA A 387 23.00 4.81 -14.41
CA ALA A 387 23.43 5.51 -13.20
C ALA A 387 22.89 6.95 -13.12
N LYS A 388 22.84 7.65 -14.26
CA LYS A 388 22.35 9.03 -14.32
C LYS A 388 20.83 9.12 -14.19
N GLU A 389 20.10 8.28 -14.92
CA GLU A 389 18.65 8.42 -15.12
C GLU A 389 17.83 7.60 -14.14
N LEU A 390 18.35 6.44 -13.71
CA LEU A 390 17.67 5.53 -12.79
C LEU A 390 18.30 5.53 -11.40
N GLY A 391 19.60 5.83 -11.28
CA GLY A 391 20.32 5.89 -10.00
C GLY A 391 19.73 6.84 -8.94
N PRO A 392 19.04 7.95 -9.29
CA PRO A 392 18.33 8.77 -8.31
C PRO A 392 16.99 8.19 -7.81
N LEU A 393 16.44 7.16 -8.46
CA LEU A 393 15.17 6.56 -8.10
C LEU A 393 15.35 5.56 -6.98
N LYS A 394 14.38 5.46 -6.07
CA LYS A 394 14.47 4.59 -4.90
C LYS A 394 13.89 3.21 -5.14
N GLY A 395 14.37 2.25 -4.37
CA GLY A 395 13.65 1.00 -4.11
C GLY A 395 13.75 -0.02 -5.23
N TRP A 396 14.93 -0.14 -5.82
CA TRP A 396 15.22 -1.17 -6.80
C TRP A 396 16.64 -1.73 -6.64
N THR A 397 16.83 -2.93 -7.17
CA THR A 397 18.12 -3.63 -7.27
C THR A 397 18.29 -4.12 -8.71
N MET A 398 19.53 -4.44 -9.11
CA MET A 398 19.76 -5.01 -10.44
C MET A 398 20.74 -6.18 -10.38
N SER A 399 20.55 -7.13 -11.28
CA SER A 399 21.52 -8.20 -11.50
C SER A 399 22.06 -8.11 -12.92
N TYR A 400 23.33 -8.48 -13.08
CA TYR A 400 23.99 -8.47 -14.38
C TYR A 400 23.22 -9.31 -15.40
N GLY A 401 22.55 -10.37 -14.94
CA GLY A 401 21.66 -11.18 -15.76
C GLY A 401 21.68 -12.64 -15.37
N PHE A 402 21.40 -13.49 -16.35
CA PHE A 402 21.35 -14.94 -16.21
C PHE A 402 22.20 -15.68 -17.25
N ASP A 403 22.41 -16.97 -17.03
CA ASP A 403 23.30 -17.85 -17.82
C ASP A 403 24.72 -17.25 -17.97
N LEU A 404 25.15 -16.50 -16.94
CA LEU A 404 26.39 -15.71 -16.97
C LEU A 404 27.64 -16.59 -17.07
N PHE A 405 27.58 -17.80 -16.51
CA PHE A 405 28.67 -18.77 -16.55
C PHE A 405 29.09 -19.17 -17.98
N GLU A 406 28.22 -18.96 -18.98
CA GLU A 406 28.54 -19.26 -20.38
C GLU A 406 29.44 -18.19 -21.03
N TRP A 407 29.47 -16.96 -20.49
CA TRP A 407 30.05 -15.83 -21.20
C TRP A 407 30.75 -14.76 -20.36
N VAL A 408 30.68 -14.82 -19.03
CA VAL A 408 31.26 -13.83 -18.10
C VAL A 408 32.24 -14.50 -17.14
N LYS A 409 33.32 -13.79 -16.81
CA LYS A 409 34.30 -14.18 -15.77
C LYS A 409 34.20 -13.30 -14.53
N SER A 410 34.73 -13.80 -13.41
CA SER A 410 34.78 -13.08 -12.13
C SER A 410 35.36 -11.67 -12.25
N GLU A 411 36.47 -11.54 -12.98
CA GLU A 411 37.17 -10.25 -13.13
C GLU A 411 36.31 -9.21 -13.86
N GLN A 412 35.46 -9.64 -14.79
CA GLN A 412 34.57 -8.77 -15.55
C GLN A 412 33.37 -8.31 -14.71
N LEU A 413 32.86 -9.18 -13.85
CA LEU A 413 31.83 -8.78 -12.87
C LEU A 413 32.40 -7.83 -11.82
N ASN A 414 33.63 -8.05 -11.37
CA ASN A 414 34.32 -7.13 -10.45
C ASN A 414 34.48 -5.75 -11.10
N GLU A 415 34.94 -5.71 -12.35
CA GLU A 415 35.06 -4.47 -13.12
C GLU A 415 33.72 -3.76 -13.30
N TRP A 416 32.63 -4.49 -13.58
CA TRP A 416 31.30 -3.93 -13.68
C TRP A 416 30.82 -3.34 -12.35
N HIS A 417 30.99 -4.07 -11.24
CA HIS A 417 30.63 -3.63 -9.89
C HIS A 417 31.39 -2.38 -9.49
N GLU A 418 32.72 -2.38 -9.60
CA GLU A 418 33.56 -1.22 -9.31
C GLU A 418 33.19 -0.01 -10.18
N TYR A 419 32.89 -0.24 -11.46
CA TYR A 419 32.47 0.83 -12.37
C TYR A 419 31.17 1.49 -11.92
N MET A 420 30.16 0.70 -11.54
CA MET A 420 28.87 1.22 -11.07
C MET A 420 29.00 1.92 -9.72
N TRP A 421 29.70 1.31 -8.75
CA TRP A 421 29.94 1.92 -7.45
C TRP A 421 30.82 3.18 -7.50
N SER A 422 31.59 3.38 -8.58
CA SER A 422 32.31 4.64 -8.82
C SER A 422 31.39 5.80 -9.26
N LYS A 423 30.13 5.51 -9.64
CA LYS A 423 29.20 6.54 -10.11
C LYS A 423 28.66 7.36 -8.95
N ARG A 424 28.71 8.69 -9.12
CA ARG A 424 28.22 9.62 -8.11
C ARG A 424 26.73 9.38 -7.87
N GLY A 425 26.38 9.11 -6.62
CA GLY A 425 24.99 8.93 -6.19
C GLY A 425 24.45 7.50 -6.35
N TRP A 426 25.27 6.55 -6.82
CA TRP A 426 24.88 5.15 -6.89
C TRP A 426 24.73 4.53 -5.49
N ASN A 427 23.57 3.94 -5.19
CA ASN A 427 23.28 3.30 -3.90
C ASN A 427 22.44 2.01 -4.05
N HIS A 428 22.44 1.37 -5.22
CA HIS A 428 21.63 0.18 -5.49
C HIS A 428 22.45 -1.09 -5.38
N LEU A 429 21.87 -2.11 -4.73
CA LEU A 429 22.48 -3.42 -4.64
C LEU A 429 22.58 -4.09 -6.01
N MET A 430 23.73 -4.71 -6.25
CA MET A 430 24.06 -5.41 -7.49
C MET A 430 24.29 -6.90 -7.25
N GLY A 431 23.70 -7.73 -8.11
CA GLY A 431 23.91 -9.18 -8.14
C GLY A 431 24.40 -9.70 -9.50
N ALA A 432 24.69 -10.99 -9.53
CA ALA A 432 25.02 -11.72 -10.75
C ALA A 432 24.65 -13.18 -10.54
N ARG A 433 23.64 -13.66 -11.25
CA ARG A 433 23.15 -15.03 -11.11
C ARG A 433 24.24 -16.06 -11.44
N SER A 434 24.44 -16.99 -10.53
CA SER A 434 25.48 -18.01 -10.64
C SER A 434 25.02 -19.28 -11.38
N ASN A 435 25.85 -20.32 -11.31
CA ASN A 435 25.61 -21.62 -11.94
C ASN A 435 24.35 -22.31 -11.42
N THR A 436 23.73 -23.08 -12.32
CA THR A 436 22.54 -23.88 -12.04
C THR A 436 22.78 -24.91 -10.94
N ASN A 437 21.96 -24.86 -9.88
CA ASN A 437 21.92 -25.79 -8.76
C ASN A 437 23.27 -25.99 -8.04
N GLU A 438 24.11 -24.96 -8.03
CA GLU A 438 25.42 -24.97 -7.40
C GLU A 438 25.51 -23.82 -6.39
N MET A 439 26.04 -24.10 -5.19
CA MET A 439 26.31 -23.09 -4.15
C MET A 439 27.61 -22.33 -4.45
N MET A 440 27.72 -21.78 -5.66
CA MET A 440 28.87 -20.99 -6.09
C MET A 440 28.41 -19.60 -6.49
N GLN A 441 29.30 -18.61 -6.41
CA GLN A 441 29.16 -17.33 -7.06
C GLN A 441 30.27 -17.14 -8.09
N ILE A 442 29.95 -16.50 -9.21
CA ILE A 442 30.96 -16.15 -10.22
C ILE A 442 31.90 -15.07 -9.66
N SER A 443 31.38 -14.16 -8.85
CA SER A 443 32.14 -13.10 -8.18
C SER A 443 31.66 -12.88 -6.75
N GLU A 444 32.61 -12.77 -5.83
CA GLU A 444 32.36 -12.41 -4.43
C GLU A 444 32.24 -10.89 -4.21
N SER A 445 32.39 -10.07 -5.25
CA SER A 445 32.26 -8.60 -5.11
C SER A 445 30.80 -8.15 -5.09
N MET A 446 29.86 -9.00 -5.55
CA MET A 446 28.43 -8.65 -5.59
C MET A 446 27.86 -8.38 -4.20
N ASP A 447 26.89 -7.45 -4.12
CA ASP A 447 26.35 -6.93 -2.86
C ASP A 447 25.41 -7.91 -2.15
N TYR A 448 24.84 -8.85 -2.91
CA TYR A 448 24.07 -9.98 -2.38
C TYR A 448 24.47 -11.28 -3.09
N SER A 449 24.21 -12.40 -2.44
CA SER A 449 24.45 -13.72 -3.01
C SER A 449 23.31 -14.13 -3.93
N SER A 450 23.65 -14.59 -5.14
CA SER A 450 22.67 -14.82 -6.21
C SER A 450 22.89 -16.18 -6.86
N TYR A 451 21.84 -17.00 -6.88
CA TYR A 451 21.88 -18.39 -7.31
C TYR A 451 20.83 -18.69 -8.38
N GLU A 452 21.16 -19.53 -9.35
CA GLU A 452 20.16 -20.22 -10.16
C GLU A 452 19.82 -21.54 -9.49
N TRP A 453 18.73 -21.60 -8.72
CA TRP A 453 18.32 -22.86 -8.08
C TRP A 453 16.91 -23.21 -8.48
N HIS A 454 16.74 -24.38 -9.09
CA HIS A 454 15.41 -24.86 -9.46
C HIS A 454 14.70 -25.37 -8.22
N LYS A 455 13.55 -24.76 -7.91
CA LYS A 455 12.61 -25.25 -6.89
C LYS A 455 13.28 -25.62 -5.55
N PRO A 456 14.03 -24.70 -4.92
CA PRO A 456 14.63 -24.96 -3.61
C PRO A 456 13.54 -25.13 -2.54
N TRP A 457 13.79 -26.05 -1.62
CA TRP A 457 12.98 -26.20 -0.41
C TRP A 457 13.78 -25.68 0.79
N TYR A 458 13.18 -25.81 1.98
CA TYR A 458 13.69 -25.17 3.19
C TYR A 458 15.18 -25.41 3.47
N GLU A 459 15.67 -26.64 3.34
CA GLU A 459 17.06 -26.96 3.68
C GLU A 459 18.07 -26.42 2.64
N GLU A 460 17.69 -26.37 1.37
CA GLU A 460 18.49 -25.69 0.34
C GLU A 460 18.58 -24.19 0.62
N LEU A 461 17.45 -23.56 0.97
CA LEU A 461 17.40 -22.13 1.30
C LEU A 461 18.24 -21.78 2.54
N VAL A 462 18.19 -22.63 3.58
CA VAL A 462 19.06 -22.50 4.75
C VAL A 462 20.53 -22.60 4.36
N SER A 463 20.87 -23.48 3.41
CA SER A 463 22.24 -23.62 2.91
C SER A 463 22.71 -22.37 2.15
N MET A 464 21.84 -21.73 1.36
CA MET A 464 22.16 -20.48 0.65
C MET A 464 22.53 -19.33 1.59
N ILE A 465 21.86 -19.23 2.75
CA ILE A 465 22.16 -18.20 3.76
C ILE A 465 23.46 -18.53 4.50
N LYS A 466 23.66 -19.80 4.87
CA LYS A 466 24.86 -20.24 5.60
C LYS A 466 26.15 -20.10 4.80
N ASP A 467 26.07 -20.21 3.47
CA ASP A 467 27.25 -20.12 2.62
C ASP A 467 27.86 -18.70 2.63
N ARG A 468 27.01 -17.66 2.75
CA ARG A 468 27.43 -16.25 2.78
C ARG A 468 26.67 -15.46 3.86
N PRO A 469 26.92 -15.70 5.15
CA PRO A 469 26.12 -15.14 6.25
C PRO A 469 26.26 -13.61 6.42
N GLY A 470 27.17 -12.97 5.68
CA GLY A 470 27.35 -11.52 5.66
C GLY A 470 26.63 -10.81 4.51
N LYS A 471 25.88 -11.55 3.67
CA LYS A 471 25.17 -11.01 2.51
C LYS A 471 23.73 -11.53 2.47
N PRO A 472 22.77 -10.72 2.01
CA PRO A 472 21.46 -11.24 1.65
C PRO A 472 21.57 -12.32 0.57
N SER A 473 20.62 -13.25 0.53
CA SER A 473 20.59 -14.31 -0.47
C SER A 473 19.38 -14.19 -1.38
N PHE A 474 19.58 -14.42 -2.67
CA PHE A 474 18.56 -14.37 -3.70
C PHE A 474 18.68 -15.62 -4.57
N SER A 475 17.64 -16.46 -4.57
CA SER A 475 17.48 -17.44 -5.62
C SER A 475 16.88 -16.76 -6.85
N GLU A 476 17.76 -16.27 -7.73
CA GLU A 476 17.42 -15.59 -8.99
C GLU A 476 16.99 -16.58 -10.10
N ASP A 477 16.51 -17.78 -9.77
CA ASP A 477 15.70 -18.51 -10.75
C ASP A 477 14.27 -17.97 -10.77
N ARG A 478 13.58 -18.21 -11.89
CA ARG A 478 12.17 -17.86 -12.04
C ARG A 478 11.32 -19.09 -11.76
N TYR A 479 10.60 -19.07 -10.64
CA TYR A 479 9.64 -20.10 -10.27
C TYR A 479 8.35 -19.89 -11.04
N ARG A 480 8.01 -20.86 -11.88
CA ARG A 480 6.93 -20.73 -12.85
C ARG A 480 5.86 -21.77 -12.59
N ILE A 481 4.61 -21.39 -12.84
CA ILE A 481 3.50 -22.31 -13.07
C ILE A 481 3.23 -22.35 -14.58
N ARG A 482 3.16 -23.56 -15.15
CA ARG A 482 2.95 -23.80 -16.59
C ARG A 482 2.21 -25.10 -16.83
N HIS A 483 1.10 -25.06 -17.57
CA HIS A 483 0.32 -26.23 -17.94
C HIS A 483 0.07 -26.32 -19.47
N PRO A 484 0.55 -27.38 -20.15
CA PRO A 484 1.43 -28.44 -19.66
C PRO A 484 2.88 -27.96 -19.45
N SER A 485 3.54 -28.41 -18.38
CA SER A 485 4.93 -28.04 -18.11
C SER A 485 5.92 -28.76 -19.03
N LYS A 486 6.83 -28.00 -19.64
CA LYS A 486 8.01 -28.55 -20.35
C LYS A 486 9.15 -28.94 -19.39
N TYR A 487 9.10 -28.46 -18.15
CA TYR A 487 10.15 -28.64 -17.15
C TYR A 487 9.55 -28.92 -15.76
N PRO A 488 8.84 -30.03 -15.57
CA PRO A 488 8.04 -30.29 -14.36
C PRO A 488 8.88 -30.33 -13.07
N ILE A 489 10.17 -30.63 -13.17
CA ILE A 489 11.10 -30.62 -12.02
C ILE A 489 11.43 -29.19 -11.56
N LYS A 490 11.29 -28.19 -12.44
CA LYS A 490 11.60 -26.78 -12.15
C LYS A 490 10.35 -25.96 -11.78
N ASP A 491 9.18 -26.44 -12.19
CA ASP A 491 7.95 -25.69 -12.07
C ASP A 491 7.27 -25.95 -10.72
N TYR A 492 6.71 -24.88 -10.18
CA TYR A 492 5.84 -24.91 -9.03
C TYR A 492 4.40 -25.08 -9.51
N ASP A 493 3.53 -25.54 -8.62
CA ASP A 493 2.10 -25.25 -8.66
C ASP A 493 1.73 -24.12 -7.66
N GLU A 494 0.44 -23.83 -7.51
CA GLU A 494 -0.04 -22.78 -6.62
C GLU A 494 0.15 -23.10 -5.13
N GLU A 495 -0.01 -24.37 -4.74
CA GLU A 495 0.20 -24.83 -3.36
C GLU A 495 1.69 -24.71 -2.99
N GLU A 496 2.55 -25.17 -3.88
CA GLU A 496 4.00 -25.08 -3.73
C GLU A 496 4.46 -23.62 -3.75
N THR A 497 3.81 -22.73 -4.52
CA THR A 497 4.13 -21.28 -4.49
C THR A 497 3.87 -20.72 -3.11
N ARG A 498 2.70 -20.99 -2.51
CA ARG A 498 2.39 -20.58 -1.14
C ARG A 498 3.43 -21.10 -0.15
N ARG A 499 3.71 -22.41 -0.16
CA ARG A 499 4.71 -23.01 0.73
C ARG A 499 6.11 -22.45 0.49
N GLY A 500 6.44 -22.18 -0.76
CA GLY A 500 7.68 -21.52 -1.18
C GLY A 500 7.87 -20.16 -0.52
N LEU A 501 6.85 -19.28 -0.53
CA LEU A 501 6.91 -17.99 0.16
C LEU A 501 7.24 -18.14 1.65
N TRP A 502 6.57 -19.09 2.32
CA TRP A 502 6.84 -19.40 3.73
C TRP A 502 8.24 -19.97 3.94
N HIS A 503 8.71 -20.91 3.13
CA HIS A 503 10.05 -21.48 3.24
C HIS A 503 11.15 -20.45 3.02
N HIS A 504 11.03 -19.60 2.00
CA HIS A 504 11.97 -18.52 1.71
C HIS A 504 12.12 -17.55 2.89
N THR A 505 11.01 -17.26 3.57
CA THR A 505 11.02 -16.42 4.76
C THR A 505 11.56 -17.16 5.97
N MET A 506 10.98 -18.31 6.31
CA MET A 506 11.31 -19.12 7.49
C MET A 506 12.76 -19.63 7.49
N ALA A 507 13.40 -19.79 6.33
CA ALA A 507 14.81 -20.13 6.24
C ALA A 507 15.75 -19.02 6.77
N GLY A 508 15.25 -17.78 6.83
CA GLY A 508 15.99 -16.60 7.27
C GLY A 508 15.92 -15.41 6.31
N GLY A 509 15.17 -15.54 5.20
CA GLY A 509 14.93 -14.49 4.21
C GLY A 509 15.76 -14.63 2.94
N VAL A 510 15.37 -15.54 2.04
CA VAL A 510 15.95 -15.67 0.69
C VAL A 510 14.99 -15.06 -0.33
N ALA A 511 15.46 -14.12 -1.15
CA ALA A 511 14.65 -13.52 -2.21
C ALA A 511 14.30 -14.52 -3.32
N ALA A 512 13.20 -14.27 -4.02
CA ALA A 512 12.64 -15.16 -5.05
C ALA A 512 11.92 -14.38 -6.17
N ILE A 513 11.79 -15.03 -7.32
CA ILE A 513 11.01 -14.55 -8.47
C ILE A 513 9.92 -15.57 -8.81
N TRP A 514 8.67 -15.14 -8.79
CA TRP A 514 7.48 -15.96 -8.97
C TRP A 514 6.72 -15.56 -10.22
N GLY A 515 5.97 -16.49 -10.81
CA GLY A 515 4.86 -16.10 -11.67
C GLY A 515 4.14 -17.26 -12.31
N ASN A 516 2.82 -17.11 -12.38
CA ASN A 516 1.95 -17.99 -13.14
C ASN A 516 1.98 -17.57 -14.60
N LEU A 517 2.29 -18.51 -15.50
CA LEU A 517 2.34 -18.27 -16.95
C LEU A 517 1.18 -18.95 -17.69
N ASP A 518 0.19 -19.44 -16.95
CA ASP A 518 -1.07 -19.92 -17.48
C ASP A 518 -2.10 -18.79 -17.52
N GLY A 519 -3.08 -18.89 -18.44
CA GLY A 519 -4.20 -17.96 -18.51
C GLY A 519 -3.80 -16.48 -18.57
N ASP A 520 -4.31 -15.70 -17.64
CA ASP A 520 -4.01 -14.28 -17.40
C ASP A 520 -2.89 -14.06 -16.36
N GLY A 521 -2.27 -15.14 -15.86
CA GLY A 521 -1.21 -15.11 -14.88
C GLY A 521 -1.66 -14.87 -13.43
N VAL A 522 -2.97 -14.79 -13.18
CA VAL A 522 -3.54 -14.66 -11.83
C VAL A 522 -3.42 -16.00 -11.09
N TYR A 523 -3.16 -15.94 -9.78
CA TYR A 523 -3.18 -17.14 -8.93
C TYR A 523 -4.60 -17.37 -8.42
N GLU A 524 -5.14 -18.58 -8.60
CA GLU A 524 -6.47 -18.91 -8.08
C GLU A 524 -6.50 -18.85 -6.54
N ASN A 525 -5.37 -19.20 -5.89
CA ASN A 525 -5.19 -19.13 -4.45
C ASN A 525 -4.72 -17.77 -3.90
N LYS A 526 -5.05 -16.64 -4.56
CA LYS A 526 -4.54 -15.31 -4.17
C LYS A 526 -4.77 -14.91 -2.71
N GLU A 527 -5.88 -15.32 -2.10
CA GLU A 527 -6.16 -15.06 -0.67
C GLU A 527 -5.15 -15.73 0.26
N GLU A 528 -4.61 -16.89 -0.12
CA GLU A 528 -3.58 -17.59 0.64
C GLU A 528 -2.23 -16.85 0.57
N LEU A 529 -1.90 -16.31 -0.61
CA LEU A 529 -0.70 -15.48 -0.82
C LEU A 529 -0.84 -14.14 -0.08
N LYS A 530 -2.03 -13.54 -0.09
CA LYS A 530 -2.33 -12.33 0.68
C LYS A 530 -2.20 -12.58 2.18
N SER A 531 -2.61 -13.75 2.66
CA SER A 531 -2.43 -14.16 4.06
C SER A 531 -0.95 -14.14 4.49
N PHE A 532 -0.05 -14.63 3.63
CA PHE A 532 1.39 -14.50 3.85
C PHE A 532 1.83 -13.03 3.95
N SER A 533 1.37 -12.17 3.03
CA SER A 533 1.78 -10.76 2.99
C SER A 533 1.26 -9.96 4.19
N ILE A 534 -0.01 -10.15 4.57
CA ILE A 534 -0.55 -9.51 5.76
C ILE A 534 0.24 -9.96 7.00
N PHE A 535 0.54 -11.26 7.12
CA PHE A 535 1.29 -11.80 8.25
C PHE A 535 2.70 -11.19 8.35
N TRP A 536 3.48 -11.19 7.27
CA TRP A 536 4.89 -10.78 7.33
C TRP A 536 5.10 -9.28 7.10
N ASN A 537 4.47 -8.73 6.06
CA ASN A 537 4.76 -7.40 5.54
C ASN A 537 3.92 -6.33 6.25
N GLU A 538 2.60 -6.50 6.28
CA GLU A 538 1.69 -5.49 6.87
C GLU A 538 1.82 -5.46 8.41
N ASN A 539 1.88 -6.63 9.05
CA ASN A 539 2.13 -6.74 10.49
C ASN A 539 3.61 -6.62 10.88
N LYS A 540 4.52 -6.41 9.91
CA LYS A 540 5.96 -6.16 10.14
C LYS A 540 6.64 -7.22 11.01
N ARG A 541 6.30 -8.50 10.78
CA ARG A 541 6.78 -9.62 11.61
C ARG A 541 8.17 -10.11 11.22
N PHE A 542 8.65 -9.83 10.01
CA PHE A 542 10.01 -10.19 9.62
C PHE A 542 10.99 -9.12 10.13
N ARG A 543 11.81 -9.46 11.14
CA ARG A 543 12.74 -8.51 11.77
C ARG A 543 14.19 -8.77 11.38
N SER A 544 15.00 -7.71 11.38
CA SER A 544 16.41 -7.75 10.97
C SER A 544 17.30 -8.61 11.87
N ASP A 545 16.89 -8.86 13.11
CA ASP A 545 17.58 -9.70 14.08
C ASP A 545 17.03 -11.13 14.16
N MET A 546 16.04 -11.47 13.33
CA MET A 546 15.48 -12.83 13.33
C MET A 546 16.51 -13.87 12.95
N ARG A 547 16.49 -14.98 13.68
CA ARG A 547 17.29 -16.18 13.45
C ARG A 547 16.43 -17.43 13.48
N ARG A 548 16.85 -18.43 12.73
CA ARG A 548 16.28 -19.78 12.72
C ARG A 548 16.56 -20.52 14.03
N ASP A 549 15.55 -21.15 14.60
CA ASP A 549 15.67 -21.93 15.85
C ASP A 549 14.72 -23.14 15.90
N ASN A 550 14.83 -24.02 14.91
CA ASN A 550 13.94 -25.20 14.76
C ASN A 550 14.00 -26.17 15.96
N GLN A 551 14.95 -26.03 16.90
CA GLN A 551 14.97 -26.84 18.13
C GLN A 551 13.79 -26.56 19.06
N LEU A 552 13.13 -25.40 18.88
CA LEU A 552 11.99 -24.97 19.68
C LEU A 552 10.65 -25.56 19.23
N THR A 553 10.62 -26.36 18.16
CA THR A 553 9.37 -26.83 17.54
C THR A 553 9.54 -28.17 16.83
N ASN A 554 8.43 -28.79 16.43
CA ASN A 554 8.40 -29.90 15.48
C ASN A 554 8.13 -29.47 14.03
N GLY A 555 8.28 -28.17 13.73
CA GLY A 555 8.24 -27.59 12.40
C GLY A 555 9.41 -26.62 12.18
N TYR A 556 9.12 -25.44 11.65
CA TYR A 556 10.08 -24.36 11.42
C TYR A 556 9.91 -23.25 12.45
N CYS A 557 11.00 -22.62 12.88
CA CYS A 557 10.95 -21.49 13.80
C CYS A 557 11.90 -20.38 13.39
N LEU A 558 11.37 -19.16 13.35
CA LEU A 558 12.11 -17.91 13.36
C LEU A 558 11.84 -17.17 14.66
N ARG A 559 12.87 -16.54 15.23
CA ARG A 559 12.69 -15.69 16.40
C ARG A 559 13.60 -14.47 16.41
N SER A 560 13.08 -13.38 16.94
CA SER A 560 13.82 -12.16 17.29
C SER A 560 13.99 -12.13 18.80
N SER A 561 15.21 -12.47 19.24
CA SER A 561 15.56 -12.56 20.67
C SER A 561 14.54 -13.38 21.47
N ASP A 562 14.01 -12.82 22.56
CA ASP A 562 12.92 -13.33 23.40
C ASP A 562 11.63 -12.52 23.24
N GLN A 563 11.52 -11.71 22.18
CA GLN A 563 10.39 -10.78 21.96
C GLN A 563 9.35 -11.30 20.98
N LEU A 564 9.79 -12.01 19.93
CA LEU A 564 8.90 -12.48 18.88
C LEU A 564 9.35 -13.85 18.40
N PHE A 565 8.41 -14.79 18.38
CA PHE A 565 8.59 -16.12 17.82
C PHE A 565 7.53 -16.37 16.76
N VAL A 566 7.96 -16.94 15.64
CA VAL A 566 7.08 -17.44 14.60
C VAL A 566 7.38 -18.90 14.39
N TYR A 567 6.34 -19.72 14.42
CA TYR A 567 6.41 -21.15 14.18
C TYR A 567 5.54 -21.50 12.98
N TYR A 568 6.03 -22.31 12.05
CA TYR A 568 5.27 -22.72 10.87
C TYR A 568 5.39 -24.24 10.69
N LYS A 569 4.29 -24.90 10.34
CA LYS A 569 4.29 -26.33 10.03
C LYS A 569 3.19 -26.69 9.05
N GLU A 570 3.55 -27.51 8.08
CA GLU A 570 2.70 -27.96 6.97
C GLU A 570 1.93 -29.23 7.34
N ASP A 571 0.75 -29.40 6.72
CA ASP A 571 -0.12 -30.58 6.79
C ASP A 571 -0.29 -31.14 8.20
N THR A 572 -0.56 -30.28 9.18
CA THR A 572 -0.58 -30.64 10.58
C THR A 572 -1.87 -30.25 11.29
N ASP A 573 -2.26 -31.06 12.26
CA ASP A 573 -3.26 -30.76 13.27
C ASP A 573 -2.64 -30.49 14.66
N ILE A 574 -1.31 -30.67 14.79
CA ILE A 574 -0.55 -30.47 16.04
C ILE A 574 0.79 -29.79 15.77
N LEU A 575 0.96 -28.60 16.34
CA LEU A 575 2.21 -27.84 16.33
C LEU A 575 2.75 -27.72 17.76
N ASN A 576 3.91 -28.32 18.01
CA ASN A 576 4.62 -28.17 19.28
C ASN A 576 5.52 -26.94 19.21
N TYR A 577 5.50 -26.10 20.24
CA TYR A 577 6.33 -24.88 20.29
C TYR A 577 6.82 -24.63 21.71
N THR A 578 8.01 -24.02 21.80
CA THR A 578 8.65 -23.62 23.07
C THR A 578 9.16 -22.22 22.93
N PHE A 579 8.84 -21.32 23.87
CA PHE A 579 9.39 -19.97 23.89
C PHE A 579 9.83 -19.57 25.29
N ASP A 580 10.73 -18.60 25.36
CA ASP A 580 11.28 -18.02 26.60
C ASP A 580 10.88 -16.53 26.77
N GLY A 581 11.30 -15.94 27.89
CA GLY A 581 11.04 -14.54 28.27
C GLY A 581 9.74 -14.34 29.05
N GLU A 582 9.17 -13.14 28.95
CA GLU A 582 7.91 -12.77 29.63
C GLU A 582 6.67 -13.42 29.00
N GLU A 583 5.53 -13.29 29.69
CA GLU A 583 4.21 -13.69 29.17
C GLU A 583 3.92 -12.99 27.84
N LYS A 584 3.43 -13.75 26.86
CA LYS A 584 3.18 -13.28 25.49
C LYS A 584 1.82 -13.72 24.97
N SER A 585 1.28 -12.95 24.03
CA SER A 585 0.07 -13.34 23.31
C SER A 585 0.40 -14.41 22.27
N VAL A 586 -0.38 -15.48 22.25
CA VAL A 586 -0.27 -16.52 21.24
C VAL A 586 -1.45 -16.44 20.28
N LYS A 587 -1.15 -16.42 18.98
CA LYS A 587 -2.15 -16.42 17.91
C LYS A 587 -1.81 -17.48 16.86
N ALA A 588 -2.83 -18.07 16.26
CA ALA A 588 -2.70 -19.04 15.18
C ALA A 588 -3.33 -18.51 13.89
N ILE A 589 -2.72 -18.79 12.74
CA ILE A 589 -3.26 -18.46 11.43
C ILE A 589 -3.18 -19.71 10.55
N ASP A 590 -4.28 -19.99 9.85
CA ASP A 590 -4.34 -20.99 8.78
C ASP A 590 -3.83 -20.32 7.50
N THR A 591 -2.74 -20.84 6.94
CA THR A 591 -2.10 -20.23 5.76
C THR A 591 -2.81 -20.58 4.45
N GLN A 592 -3.72 -21.56 4.44
CA GLN A 592 -4.54 -21.95 3.28
C GLN A 592 -5.88 -21.20 3.21
N LYS A 593 -6.04 -20.13 4.01
CA LYS A 593 -7.29 -19.36 4.11
C LYS A 593 -7.01 -17.86 4.09
N PRO A 594 -8.04 -17.05 3.79
CA PRO A 594 -7.97 -15.60 4.00
C PRO A 594 -7.49 -15.28 5.41
N TYR A 595 -6.66 -14.26 5.52
CA TYR A 595 -5.97 -13.92 6.76
C TYR A 595 -6.94 -13.75 7.94
N LYS A 596 -6.73 -14.55 8.99
CA LYS A 596 -7.49 -14.44 10.23
C LYS A 596 -6.67 -14.95 11.41
N GLU A 597 -6.47 -14.09 12.41
CA GLU A 597 -5.83 -14.50 13.65
C GLU A 597 -6.82 -15.19 14.59
N LEU A 598 -6.53 -16.43 14.95
CA LEU A 598 -7.20 -17.17 16.01
C LEU A 598 -6.48 -16.89 17.33
N ALA A 599 -7.13 -16.18 18.25
CA ALA A 599 -6.58 -15.92 19.57
C ALA A 599 -6.50 -17.23 20.37
N ILE A 600 -5.28 -17.63 20.74
CA ILE A 600 -5.03 -18.79 21.62
C ILE A 600 -4.95 -18.35 23.09
N GLY A 601 -4.57 -17.09 23.32
CA GLY A 601 -4.50 -16.44 24.63
C GLY A 601 -3.07 -16.15 25.07
N ALA A 602 -2.92 -15.53 26.24
CA ALA A 602 -1.61 -15.28 26.83
C ALA A 602 -1.00 -16.56 27.43
N ARG A 603 0.31 -16.69 27.33
CA ARG A 603 1.09 -17.82 27.85
C ARG A 603 2.38 -17.31 28.49
N GLU A 604 2.73 -17.83 29.66
CA GLU A 604 4.08 -17.70 30.22
C GLU A 604 5.09 -18.50 29.37
N ALA A 605 6.39 -18.26 29.58
CA ALA A 605 7.43 -19.05 28.93
C ALA A 605 7.29 -20.55 29.26
N GLY A 606 7.46 -21.41 28.25
CA GLY A 606 7.31 -22.84 28.41
C GLY A 606 7.14 -23.61 27.10
N THR A 607 6.87 -24.90 27.23
CA THR A 607 6.59 -25.81 26.10
C THR A 607 5.11 -26.12 26.02
N TYR A 608 4.54 -25.95 24.83
CA TYR A 608 3.12 -26.10 24.56
C TYR A 608 2.87 -26.91 23.29
N ALA A 609 1.64 -27.41 23.17
CA ALA A 609 1.14 -28.02 21.95
C ALA A 609 -0.14 -27.30 21.52
N PHE A 610 -0.10 -26.66 20.36
CA PHE A 610 -1.30 -26.17 19.70
C PHE A 610 -1.98 -27.34 18.99
N LYS A 611 -3.21 -27.65 19.40
CA LYS A 611 -4.09 -28.59 18.69
C LYS A 611 -4.97 -27.78 17.76
N ALA A 612 -4.67 -27.84 16.47
CA ALA A 612 -5.44 -27.14 15.47
C ALA A 612 -6.85 -27.73 15.35
N PRO A 613 -7.85 -26.94 14.94
CA PRO A 613 -9.21 -27.42 14.75
C PRO A 613 -9.34 -28.47 13.62
N TYR A 614 -8.38 -28.52 12.71
CA TYR A 614 -8.29 -29.45 11.58
C TYR A 614 -6.86 -29.46 11.02
N GLN A 615 -6.56 -30.45 10.16
CA GLN A 615 -5.27 -30.54 9.47
C GLN A 615 -5.15 -29.46 8.39
N SER A 616 -4.08 -28.65 8.45
CA SER A 616 -3.73 -27.64 7.44
C SER A 616 -2.29 -27.17 7.63
N ASP A 617 -1.87 -26.13 6.91
CA ASP A 617 -0.59 -25.45 7.09
C ASP A 617 -0.77 -24.30 8.07
N TRP A 618 -0.26 -24.46 9.29
CA TRP A 618 -0.48 -23.53 10.39
C TRP A 618 0.78 -22.72 10.72
N VAL A 619 0.58 -21.43 10.98
CA VAL A 619 1.57 -20.56 11.61
C VAL A 619 1.08 -20.15 13.00
N LEU A 620 1.99 -20.16 13.98
CA LEU A 620 1.80 -19.52 15.27
C LEU A 620 2.72 -18.30 15.38
N VAL A 621 2.19 -17.22 15.93
CA VAL A 621 2.99 -16.08 16.39
C VAL A 621 2.85 -15.94 17.90
N VAL A 622 3.98 -15.72 18.56
CA VAL A 622 4.09 -15.46 20.00
C VAL A 622 4.80 -14.12 20.17
N GLU A 623 4.06 -13.10 20.58
CA GLU A 623 4.50 -11.69 20.60
C GLU A 623 3.94 -10.89 21.78
#